data_AF-A0A2U3QJA9-F1
#
_entry.id   AF-A0A2U3QJA9-F1
#
_cell.length_a   1.000
_cell.length_b   1.000
_cell.length_c   1.000
_cell.angle_alpha   90.00
_cell.angle_beta   90.00
_cell.angle_gamma   90.00
#
_symmetry.space_group_name_H-M   'P 1'
#
loop_
_entity.id
_entity.type
_entity.pdbx_description
1 polymer ?
#
loop_
_entity_poly.entity_id
_entity_poly.type
_entity_poly.pdbx_seq_one_letter_code
_entity_poly.pdbx_strand_id
1 'polypeptide(L)'
;MRSEKQDLIGILMMVLLLSASALPAFGTSYPPALYHLAERHDRFVKGDVVYLFHSGTNDVRTIIHSGDTMAVYRVTPSCEVVPVGVIKVTSFVGDTYLKGEVFAGEIKPDDIAKKEKVSCLVISAGMCNK
;
A
#
# COMPACT_ATOMS: atom_id res chain seq x y z
N MET A 1 -9.49 -48.85 51.18
CA MET A 1 -9.50 -47.39 51.48
C MET A 1 -8.48 -46.66 50.59
N ARG A 2 -8.57 -46.84 49.25
CA ARG A 2 -7.55 -46.41 48.27
C ARG A 2 -8.16 -45.77 47.01
N SER A 3 -9.43 -45.34 47.07
CA SER A 3 -10.22 -44.95 45.88
C SER A 3 -10.54 -43.45 45.79
N GLU A 4 -10.51 -42.68 46.88
CA GLU A 4 -10.90 -41.25 46.82
C GLU A 4 -9.77 -40.30 46.37
N LYS A 5 -8.50 -40.70 46.54
CA LYS A 5 -7.37 -39.81 46.22
C LYS A 5 -7.00 -39.77 44.73
N GLN A 6 -7.43 -40.76 43.94
CA GLN A 6 -7.14 -40.83 42.51
C GLN A 6 -8.10 -39.96 41.68
N ASP A 7 -9.35 -39.85 42.09
CA ASP A 7 -10.34 -39.02 41.38
C ASP A 7 -10.07 -37.52 41.56
N LEU A 8 -9.61 -37.09 42.74
CA LEU A 8 -9.34 -35.68 43.00
C LEU A 8 -8.18 -35.13 42.17
N ILE A 9 -7.15 -35.95 41.91
CA ILE A 9 -5.98 -35.58 41.09
C ILE A 9 -6.37 -35.52 39.61
N GLY A 10 -7.22 -36.44 39.14
CA GLY A 10 -7.73 -36.43 37.76
C GLY A 10 -8.60 -35.21 37.48
N ILE A 11 -9.50 -34.85 38.40
CA ILE A 11 -10.36 -33.67 38.28
C ILE A 11 -9.52 -32.37 38.33
N LEU A 12 -8.51 -32.31 39.20
CA LEU A 12 -7.62 -31.14 39.31
C LEU A 12 -6.80 -30.91 38.02
N MET A 13 -6.31 -31.99 37.39
CA MET A 13 -5.59 -31.91 36.11
C MET A 13 -6.50 -31.50 34.95
N MET A 14 -7.78 -31.92 34.94
CA MET A 14 -8.74 -31.50 33.92
C MET A 14 -9.07 -30.01 34.03
N VAL A 15 -9.24 -29.47 35.24
CA VAL A 15 -9.50 -28.03 35.47
C VAL A 15 -8.28 -27.18 35.09
N LEU A 16 -7.05 -27.69 35.29
CA LEU A 16 -5.81 -27.01 34.90
C LEU A 16 -5.58 -26.96 33.38
N LEU A 17 -6.10 -27.92 32.62
CA LEU A 17 -5.98 -27.94 31.15
C LEU A 17 -7.01 -27.05 30.43
N LEU A 18 -8.11 -26.67 31.11
CA LEU A 18 -9.18 -25.85 30.54
C LEU A 18 -8.96 -24.33 30.66
N SER A 19 -7.89 -23.87 31.32
CA SER A 19 -7.61 -22.44 31.52
C SER A 19 -6.63 -21.83 30.49
N ALA A 20 -6.18 -22.59 29.50
CA ALA A 20 -5.12 -22.17 28.57
C ALA A 20 -5.60 -21.63 27.21
N SER A 21 -6.89 -21.30 27.03
CA SER A 21 -7.38 -20.79 25.74
C SER A 21 -8.26 -19.55 25.89
N ALA A 22 -7.65 -18.44 26.29
CA ALA A 22 -8.17 -17.11 25.96
C ALA A 22 -7.00 -16.12 25.94
N LEU A 23 -6.15 -16.20 24.93
CA LEU A 23 -5.42 -15.01 24.52
C LEU A 23 -6.46 -14.08 23.86
N PRO A 24 -6.78 -12.92 24.43
CA PRO A 24 -7.51 -11.91 23.69
C PRO A 24 -6.68 -11.59 22.44
N ALA A 25 -7.22 -11.90 21.27
CA ALA A 25 -6.75 -11.33 20.03
C ALA A 25 -7.03 -9.83 20.14
N PHE A 26 -6.09 -9.09 20.72
CA PHE A 26 -6.03 -7.65 20.57
C PHE A 26 -5.74 -7.42 19.09
N GLY A 27 -6.82 -7.29 18.31
CA GLY A 27 -6.75 -6.66 17.02
C GLY A 27 -6.23 -5.26 17.29
N THR A 28 -4.93 -5.06 17.09
CA THR A 28 -4.39 -3.71 16.98
C THR A 28 -4.98 -3.18 15.68
N SER A 29 -6.15 -2.55 15.77
CA SER A 29 -6.51 -1.53 14.80
C SER A 29 -5.34 -0.56 14.89
N TYR A 30 -4.47 -0.60 13.87
CA TYR A 30 -3.54 0.48 13.66
C TYR A 30 -4.43 1.72 13.60
N PRO A 31 -4.36 2.64 14.58
CA PRO A 31 -4.91 3.96 14.30
C PRO A 31 -4.17 4.40 13.03
N PRO A 32 -4.86 4.96 12.02
CA PRO A 32 -4.19 5.61 10.91
C PRO A 32 -3.48 6.87 11.45
N ALA A 33 -2.46 6.68 12.29
CA ALA A 33 -1.45 7.66 12.54
C ALA A 33 -0.50 7.56 11.35
N LEU A 34 -0.29 8.70 10.68
CA LEU A 34 0.61 8.92 9.54
C LEU A 34 -0.03 8.89 8.14
N TYR A 35 -1.15 9.59 7.96
CA TYR A 35 -1.11 10.60 6.90
C TYR A 35 -0.63 11.88 7.56
N HIS A 36 0.67 12.18 7.45
CA HIS A 36 1.08 13.57 7.61
C HIS A 36 0.22 14.35 6.62
N LEU A 37 -0.57 15.29 7.14
CA LEU A 37 -1.26 16.33 6.40
C LEU A 37 -0.23 17.31 5.80
N ALA A 38 0.88 16.79 5.27
CA ALA A 38 1.84 17.54 4.49
C ALA A 38 1.16 17.74 3.13
N GLU A 39 0.78 18.99 2.84
CA GLU A 39 0.29 19.50 1.55
C GLU A 39 -0.19 18.41 0.59
N ARG A 40 -1.44 17.97 0.78
CA ARG A 40 -2.10 17.10 -0.20
C ARG A 40 -2.08 17.87 -1.52
N HIS A 41 -1.29 17.40 -2.47
CA HIS A 41 -1.27 17.98 -3.80
C HIS A 41 -2.56 17.59 -4.49
N ASP A 42 -3.49 18.53 -4.61
CA ASP A 42 -4.76 18.31 -5.29
C ASP A 42 -4.60 18.15 -6.81
N ARG A 43 -3.43 18.58 -7.33
CA ARG A 43 -3.00 18.41 -8.71
C ARG A 43 -1.47 18.45 -8.81
N PHE A 44 -0.96 17.87 -9.88
CA PHE A 44 0.42 17.92 -10.34
C PHE A 44 0.44 18.39 -11.80
N VAL A 45 1.31 19.33 -12.11
CA VAL A 45 1.51 19.92 -13.44
C VAL A 45 2.93 19.69 -13.92
N LYS A 46 3.21 20.04 -15.17
CA LYS A 46 4.53 19.84 -15.80
C LYS A 46 5.68 20.34 -14.92
N GLY A 47 6.66 19.48 -14.67
CA GLY A 47 7.83 19.73 -13.83
C GLY A 47 7.66 19.27 -12.38
N ASP A 48 6.44 19.00 -11.93
CA ASP A 48 6.22 18.50 -10.57
C ASP A 48 6.75 17.07 -10.41
N VAL A 49 7.29 16.80 -9.23
CA VAL A 49 7.70 15.46 -8.83
C VAL A 49 6.50 14.70 -8.29
N VAL A 50 6.31 13.48 -8.78
CA VAL A 50 5.24 12.58 -8.37
C VAL A 50 5.79 11.23 -7.95
N TYR A 51 5.05 10.55 -7.08
CA TYR A 51 5.32 9.18 -6.69
C TYR A 51 4.22 8.27 -7.21
N LEU A 52 4.62 7.08 -7.65
CA LEU A 52 3.71 6.07 -8.17
C LEU A 52 3.85 4.80 -7.34
N PHE A 53 2.75 4.26 -6.83
CA PHE A 53 2.71 2.98 -6.14
C PHE A 53 2.45 1.83 -7.11
N HIS A 54 3.16 0.72 -6.95
CA HIS A 54 2.90 -0.54 -7.64
C HIS A 54 2.97 -1.72 -6.66
N SER A 55 2.11 -2.72 -6.87
CA SER A 55 1.98 -3.88 -5.96
C SER A 55 2.87 -5.08 -6.31
N GLY A 56 3.49 -5.13 -7.50
CA GLY A 56 4.35 -6.23 -7.94
C GLY A 56 5.77 -5.75 -8.23
N THR A 57 6.80 -6.46 -7.76
CA THR A 57 8.20 -6.01 -7.86
C THR A 57 8.91 -6.52 -9.12
N ASN A 58 8.85 -7.82 -9.40
CA ASN A 58 9.62 -8.43 -10.49
C ASN A 58 9.13 -8.02 -11.89
N ASP A 59 7.83 -8.09 -12.14
CA ASP A 59 7.24 -7.68 -13.43
C ASP A 59 7.41 -6.18 -13.68
N VAL A 60 7.41 -5.36 -12.63
CA VAL A 60 7.53 -3.91 -12.78
C VAL A 60 8.97 -3.51 -13.13
N ARG A 61 9.97 -4.09 -12.44
CA ARG A 61 11.39 -3.78 -12.70
C ARG A 61 11.89 -4.29 -14.05
N THR A 62 11.20 -5.25 -14.68
CA THR A 62 11.54 -5.75 -16.02
C THR A 62 10.90 -4.92 -17.15
N ILE A 63 9.81 -4.22 -16.87
CA ILE A 63 9.04 -3.46 -17.87
C ILE A 63 9.34 -1.97 -17.79
N ILE A 64 9.46 -1.44 -16.57
CA ILE A 64 9.66 -0.02 -16.31
C ILE A 64 11.12 0.24 -15.96
N HIS A 65 11.69 1.24 -16.61
CA HIS A 65 13.06 1.69 -16.46
C HIS A 65 13.07 3.21 -16.25
N SER A 66 14.13 3.71 -15.60
CA SER A 66 14.37 5.14 -15.55
C SER A 66 14.48 5.74 -16.95
N GLY A 67 13.85 6.89 -17.16
CA GLY A 67 13.76 7.56 -18.45
C GLY A 67 12.50 7.23 -19.25
N ASP A 68 11.79 6.15 -18.90
CA ASP A 68 10.54 5.79 -19.55
C ASP A 68 9.45 6.83 -19.33
N THR A 69 8.54 6.93 -20.31
CA THR A 69 7.32 7.71 -20.17
C THR A 69 6.11 6.80 -19.98
N MET A 70 5.22 7.16 -19.07
CA MET A 70 3.97 6.46 -18.77
C MET A 70 2.79 7.36 -19.07
N ALA A 71 1.83 6.86 -19.83
CA ALA A 71 0.56 7.55 -20.06
C ALA A 71 -0.30 7.47 -18.79
N VAL A 72 -0.95 8.57 -18.45
CA VAL A 72 -1.75 8.68 -17.22
C VAL A 72 -3.22 8.84 -17.57
N TYR A 73 -4.05 8.07 -16.90
CA TYR A 73 -5.48 7.99 -17.12
C TYR A 73 -6.26 8.27 -15.83
N ARG A 74 -7.40 8.93 -15.99
CA ARG A 74 -8.37 9.13 -14.92
C ARG A 74 -9.61 8.30 -15.19
N VAL A 75 -10.11 7.62 -14.16
CA VAL A 75 -11.43 6.98 -14.19
C VAL A 75 -12.44 7.97 -13.65
N THR A 76 -13.43 8.35 -14.45
CA THR A 76 -14.49 9.27 -14.04
C THR A 76 -15.53 8.54 -13.15
N PRO A 77 -16.43 9.27 -12.46
CA PRO A 77 -17.56 8.66 -11.77
C PRO A 77 -18.50 7.85 -12.70
N SER A 78 -18.50 8.13 -14.00
CA SER A 78 -19.22 7.36 -15.02
C SER A 78 -18.44 6.14 -15.53
N CYS A 79 -17.32 5.79 -14.89
CA CYS A 79 -16.41 4.70 -15.27
C CYS A 79 -15.73 4.90 -16.64
N GLU A 80 -15.71 6.12 -17.17
CA GLU A 80 -14.98 6.44 -18.39
C GLU A 80 -13.48 6.58 -18.09
N VAL A 81 -12.64 6.08 -18.99
CA VAL A 81 -11.18 6.16 -18.86
C VAL A 81 -10.67 7.26 -19.79
N VAL A 82 -10.20 8.36 -19.22
CA VAL A 82 -9.77 9.56 -19.96
C VAL A 82 -8.26 9.75 -19.83
N PRO A 83 -7.50 9.96 -20.93
CA PRO A 83 -6.09 10.33 -20.83
C PRO A 83 -5.96 11.75 -20.27
N VAL A 84 -5.12 11.93 -19.25
CA VAL A 84 -4.98 13.22 -18.53
C VAL A 84 -3.55 13.75 -18.49
N GLY A 85 -2.54 12.93 -18.80
CA GLY A 85 -1.16 13.37 -18.80
C GLY A 85 -0.13 12.29 -19.09
N VAL A 86 1.13 12.64 -18.90
CA VAL A 86 2.30 11.78 -19.09
C VAL A 86 3.28 12.03 -17.95
N ILE A 87 3.82 10.96 -17.37
CA ILE A 87 4.88 11.01 -16.36
C ILE A 87 6.15 10.41 -16.95
N LYS A 88 7.29 11.07 -16.75
CA LYS A 88 8.61 10.49 -17.02
C LYS A 88 9.17 9.89 -15.73
N VAL A 89 9.49 8.60 -15.75
CA VAL A 89 10.07 7.88 -14.61
C VAL A 89 11.50 8.35 -14.40
N THR A 90 11.84 8.75 -13.18
CA THR A 90 13.21 9.16 -12.81
C THR A 90 13.96 8.04 -12.12
N SER A 91 13.31 7.33 -11.17
CA SER A 91 13.96 6.29 -10.38
C SER A 91 12.97 5.38 -9.66
N PHE A 92 13.44 4.23 -9.19
CA PHE A 92 12.73 3.42 -8.20
C PHE A 92 12.99 3.97 -6.79
N VAL A 93 12.01 3.84 -5.89
CA VAL A 93 12.13 4.20 -4.47
C VAL A 93 11.68 3.02 -3.63
N GLY A 94 12.65 2.35 -3.01
CA GLY A 94 12.41 1.06 -2.39
C GLY A 94 11.92 0.03 -3.41
N ASP A 95 11.02 -0.83 -2.97
CA ASP A 95 10.50 -1.95 -3.77
C ASP A 95 9.15 -1.72 -4.40
N THR A 96 8.37 -0.77 -3.89
CA THR A 96 6.95 -0.60 -4.26
C THR A 96 6.62 0.74 -4.90
N TYR A 97 7.63 1.62 -5.06
CA TYR A 97 7.39 2.94 -5.58
C TYR A 97 8.33 3.32 -6.72
N LEU A 98 7.80 4.16 -7.60
CA LEU A 98 8.55 4.90 -8.60
C LEU A 98 8.49 6.38 -8.24
N LYS A 99 9.58 7.09 -8.53
CA LYS A 99 9.60 8.55 -8.60
C LYS A 99 9.57 8.93 -10.07
N GLY A 100 8.79 9.95 -10.39
CA GLY A 100 8.70 10.52 -11.73
C GLY A 100 8.53 12.03 -11.70
N GLU A 101 8.60 12.61 -12.88
CA GLU A 101 8.31 14.02 -13.16
C GLU A 101 7.14 14.10 -14.14
N VAL A 102 6.19 15.00 -13.89
CA VAL A 102 5.11 15.25 -14.84
C VAL A 102 5.69 15.87 -16.10
N PHE A 103 5.56 15.16 -17.22
CA PHE A 103 6.05 15.63 -18.52
C PHE A 103 5.00 16.48 -19.25
N ALA A 104 3.72 16.12 -19.11
CA ALA A 104 2.58 16.83 -19.69
C ALA A 104 1.27 16.53 -18.95
N GLY A 105 0.30 17.45 -19.02
CA GLY A 105 -1.06 17.29 -18.50
C GLY A 105 -1.28 17.82 -17.08
N GLU A 106 -2.49 17.61 -16.57
CA GLU A 106 -2.89 17.89 -15.18
C GLU A 106 -3.28 16.58 -14.50
N ILE A 107 -2.34 16.05 -13.72
CA ILE A 107 -2.45 14.76 -13.04
C ILE A 107 -2.90 15.00 -11.61
N LYS A 108 -3.64 14.07 -11.02
CA LYS A 108 -4.10 14.14 -9.63
C LYS A 108 -3.76 12.84 -8.92
N PRO A 109 -3.72 12.85 -7.57
CA PRO A 109 -3.76 11.61 -6.81
C PRO A 109 -4.91 10.72 -7.30
N ASP A 110 -4.70 9.40 -7.21
CA ASP A 110 -5.61 8.35 -7.65
C ASP A 110 -5.73 8.15 -9.18
N ASP A 111 -5.06 8.98 -9.99
CA ASP A 111 -4.89 8.68 -11.41
C ASP A 111 -4.00 7.44 -11.60
N ILE A 112 -4.15 6.77 -12.76
CA ILE A 112 -3.44 5.53 -13.08
C ILE A 112 -2.43 5.77 -14.19
N ALA A 113 -1.15 5.65 -13.87
CA ALA A 113 -0.06 5.62 -14.84
C ALA A 113 0.10 4.20 -15.41
N LYS A 114 0.19 4.06 -16.73
CA LYS A 114 0.33 2.76 -17.40
C LYS A 114 1.54 2.72 -18.31
N LYS A 115 2.20 1.56 -18.32
CA LYS A 115 3.15 1.14 -19.34
C LYS A 115 2.93 -0.34 -19.61
N GLU A 116 2.52 -0.68 -20.83
CA GLU A 116 2.19 -2.05 -21.22
C GLU A 116 1.18 -2.71 -20.25
N LYS A 117 1.52 -3.86 -19.66
CA LYS A 117 0.69 -4.57 -18.67
C LYS A 117 0.81 -4.03 -17.25
N VAL A 118 1.71 -3.07 -16.99
CA VAL A 118 1.93 -2.50 -15.66
C VAL A 118 1.07 -1.26 -15.47
N SER A 119 0.39 -1.21 -14.32
CA SER A 119 -0.35 -0.04 -13.85
C SER A 119 0.21 0.40 -12.49
N CYS A 120 0.36 1.70 -12.31
CA CYS A 120 0.81 2.30 -11.05
C CYS A 120 -0.17 3.40 -10.63
N LEU A 121 -0.44 3.48 -9.33
CA LEU A 121 -1.32 4.49 -8.74
C LEU A 121 -0.52 5.76 -8.43
N VAL A 122 -0.97 6.92 -8.90
CA VAL A 122 -0.40 8.21 -8.50
C VAL A 122 -0.79 8.50 -7.05
N ILE A 123 0.20 8.72 -6.17
CA ILE A 123 -0.05 8.99 -4.75
C ILE A 123 0.32 10.42 -4.38
N SER A 124 -0.41 11.00 -3.43
CA SER A 124 -0.16 12.34 -2.89
C SER A 124 0.97 12.38 -1.84
N ALA A 125 1.54 11.24 -1.46
CA ALA A 125 2.49 11.18 -0.35
C ALA A 125 3.86 11.69 -0.78
N GLY A 126 4.32 12.78 -0.15
CA GLY A 126 5.75 13.01 0.00
C GLY A 126 6.34 11.84 0.81
N MET A 127 7.40 11.21 0.30
CA MET A 127 8.11 10.17 1.06
C MET A 127 8.65 10.79 2.35
N CYS A 128 8.38 10.17 3.50
CA CYS A 128 8.98 10.58 4.76
C CYS A 128 10.50 10.41 4.67
N ASN A 129 11.24 11.52 4.61
CA ASN A 129 12.69 11.48 4.74
C ASN A 129 13.01 11.18 6.21
N LYS A 130 13.69 10.06 6.48
CA LYS A 130 14.26 9.76 7.79
C LYS A 130 15.51 10.58 8.03
#